data_AF-A0A562PWD8-F1
#
_entry.id   AF-A0A562PWD8-F1
#
_cell.length_a   1.000
_cell.length_b   1.000
_cell.length_c   1.000
_cell.angle_alpha   90.00
_cell.angle_beta   90.00
_cell.angle_gamma   90.00
#
_symmetry.space_group_name_H-M   'P 1'
#
loop_
_entity.id
_entity.type
_entity.pdbx_description
1 polymer ?
#
loop_
_entity_poly.entity_id
_entity_poly.type
_entity_poly.pdbx_seq_one_letter_code
_entity_poly.pdbx_strand_id
1 'polypeptide(L)'
;MFKILLPVSLAALLLAGCAANVPLQRDQIGRIGADTTPDQLNSIFGKATVSAEYDFESHARQYRARHFSLQTGSTQTSTMVCTPTCIPIFVTVPVLSQYVVVQEQPSLKLLGWGTIEELSKSPDDRVASVMPDLKKAWEQKMRTK
;
A
#
# COMPACT_ATOMS: atom_id res chain seq x y z
N MET A 1 -2.84 51.29 23.28
CA MET A 1 -3.14 49.86 23.55
C MET A 1 -4.24 49.41 22.61
N PHE A 2 -3.91 48.71 21.51
CA PHE A 2 -4.78 47.68 20.92
C PHE A 2 -3.90 46.83 19.99
N LYS A 3 -3.79 45.55 20.31
CA LYS A 3 -2.94 44.54 19.66
C LYS A 3 -3.52 44.19 18.29
N ILE A 4 -2.75 44.40 17.22
CA ILE A 4 -2.98 43.76 15.91
C ILE A 4 -2.02 42.56 15.86
N LEU A 5 -2.54 41.37 16.11
CA LEU A 5 -1.85 40.10 15.93
C LEU A 5 -2.77 39.16 15.15
N LEU A 6 -2.16 38.37 14.26
CA LEU A 6 -2.72 37.37 13.35
C LEU A 6 -3.21 37.90 11.99
N PRO A 7 -2.33 37.76 10.98
CA PRO A 7 -2.69 36.85 9.89
C PRO A 7 -1.50 35.98 9.49
N VAL A 8 -0.98 35.16 10.41
CA VAL A 8 0.12 34.20 10.09
C VAL A 8 -0.40 32.76 9.99
N SER A 9 -1.64 32.50 10.41
CA SER A 9 -2.18 31.14 10.50
C SER A 9 -2.71 30.55 9.18
N LEU A 10 -2.84 31.35 8.12
CA LEU A 10 -3.46 30.89 6.86
C LEU A 10 -2.46 30.27 5.86
N ALA A 11 -1.16 30.55 5.98
CA ALA A 11 -0.13 30.03 5.06
C ALA A 11 0.31 28.60 5.40
N ALA A 12 0.08 28.11 6.63
CA ALA A 12 0.51 26.77 7.05
C ALA A 12 -0.39 25.64 6.51
N LEU A 13 -1.61 25.95 6.03
CA LEU A 13 -2.55 24.95 5.51
C LEU A 13 -2.29 24.55 4.05
N LEU A 14 -1.51 25.33 3.30
CA LEU A 14 -1.20 25.04 1.89
C LEU A 14 0.02 24.12 1.70
N LEU A 15 0.72 23.77 2.79
CA LEU A 15 1.87 22.86 2.80
C LEU A 15 1.51 21.43 3.24
N ALA A 16 0.22 21.08 3.29
CA ALA A 16 -0.20 19.69 3.20
C ALA A 16 0.15 19.19 1.78
N GLY A 17 1.44 18.98 1.54
CA GLY A 17 1.96 18.44 0.31
C GLY A 17 1.25 17.14 0.02
N CYS A 18 0.89 16.94 -1.24
CA CYS A 18 0.49 15.63 -1.74
C CYS A 18 1.60 14.65 -1.34
N ALA A 19 1.39 13.89 -0.26
CA ALA A 19 2.35 12.91 0.20
C ALA A 19 2.61 11.97 -0.98
N ALA A 20 3.83 12.01 -1.52
CA ALA A 20 4.19 11.17 -2.65
C ALA A 20 3.94 9.71 -2.24
N ASN A 21 3.08 9.01 -2.97
CA ASN A 21 2.84 7.60 -2.74
C ASN A 21 4.14 6.84 -3.03
N VAL A 22 4.74 6.26 -1.99
CA VAL A 22 5.97 5.46 -2.11
C VAL A 22 5.54 3.99 -2.23
N PRO A 23 5.67 3.34 -3.39
CA PRO A 23 5.32 1.94 -3.54
C PRO A 23 6.33 1.03 -2.82
N LEU A 24 5.89 -0.16 -2.43
CA LEU A 24 6.78 -1.27 -2.12
C LEU A 24 7.58 -1.67 -3.36
N GLN A 25 8.82 -2.08 -3.14
CA GLN A 25 9.69 -2.64 -4.16
C GLN A 25 9.76 -4.17 -4.03
N ARG A 26 10.09 -4.83 -5.15
CA ARG A 26 10.11 -6.30 -5.25
C ARG A 26 11.18 -6.94 -4.36
N ASP A 27 12.31 -6.27 -4.17
CA ASP A 27 13.38 -6.69 -3.25
C ASP A 27 12.92 -6.66 -1.78
N GLN A 28 12.08 -5.69 -1.40
CA GLN A 28 11.53 -5.60 -0.05
C GLN A 28 10.64 -6.81 0.26
N ILE A 29 9.71 -7.16 -0.63
CA ILE A 29 8.80 -8.30 -0.39
C ILE A 29 9.55 -9.64 -0.38
N GLY A 30 10.68 -9.76 -1.09
CA GLY A 30 11.52 -10.95 -1.10
C GLY A 30 12.24 -11.22 0.23
N ARG A 31 12.23 -10.25 1.16
CA ARG A 31 12.80 -10.39 2.51
C ARG A 31 11.79 -10.87 3.55
N ILE A 32 10.51 -10.97 3.18
CA ILE A 32 9.45 -11.44 4.07
C ILE A 32 9.44 -12.97 4.04
N GLY A 33 9.39 -13.58 5.21
CA GLY A 33 9.22 -15.01 5.42
C GLY A 33 8.13 -15.28 6.46
N ALA A 34 7.72 -16.54 6.61
CA ALA A 34 6.64 -16.92 7.52
C ALA A 34 6.89 -16.51 8.98
N ASP A 35 8.15 -16.49 9.41
CA ASP A 35 8.55 -16.12 10.78
C ASP A 35 8.93 -14.64 10.94
N THR A 36 8.69 -13.80 9.92
CA THR A 36 8.99 -12.37 10.01
C THR A 36 8.15 -11.72 11.11
N THR A 37 8.83 -11.10 12.08
CA THR A 37 8.18 -10.45 13.21
C THR A 37 7.51 -9.13 12.79
N PRO A 38 6.58 -8.58 13.58
CA PRO A 38 5.96 -7.28 13.29
C PRO A 38 6.99 -6.16 13.09
N ASP A 39 8.04 -6.12 13.92
CA ASP A 39 9.11 -5.11 13.83
C ASP A 39 9.94 -5.29 12.56
N GLN A 40 10.26 -6.53 12.19
CA GLN A 40 10.95 -6.83 10.95
C GLN A 40 10.11 -6.46 9.73
N LEU A 41 8.80 -6.73 9.73
CA LEU A 41 7.88 -6.32 8.67
C LEU A 41 7.90 -4.80 8.48
N ASN A 42 7.77 -4.04 9.57
CA ASN A 42 7.79 -2.58 9.51
C ASN A 42 9.15 -2.06 9.00
N SER A 43 10.26 -2.70 9.39
CA SER A 43 11.59 -2.39 8.86
C SER A 43 11.72 -2.70 7.36
N ILE A 44 11.17 -3.83 6.90
CA ILE A 44 11.14 -4.22 5.48
C ILE A 44 10.33 -3.22 4.66
N PHE A 45 9.15 -2.81 5.13
CA PHE A 45 8.30 -1.84 4.43
C PHE A 45 8.93 -0.45 4.39
N GLY A 46 9.66 -0.06 5.44
CA GLY A 46 10.38 1.20 5.49
C GLY A 46 9.45 2.39 5.31
N LYS A 47 9.59 3.12 4.20
CA LYS A 47 8.78 4.31 3.87
C LYS A 47 7.60 4.02 2.93
N ALA A 48 7.34 2.75 2.63
CA ALA A 48 6.25 2.38 1.73
C ALA A 48 4.90 2.86 2.29
N THR A 49 4.10 3.46 1.42
CA THR A 49 2.83 4.07 1.80
C THR A 49 1.73 3.01 1.82
N VAL A 50 1.04 2.89 2.96
CA VAL A 50 -0.16 2.04 3.09
C VAL A 50 -1.30 2.70 2.30
N SER A 51 -1.79 2.03 1.25
CA SER A 51 -2.87 2.55 0.40
C SER A 51 -4.26 2.36 1.00
N ALA A 52 -4.41 1.34 1.85
CA ALA A 52 -5.60 1.10 2.66
C ALA A 52 -5.26 0.19 3.86
N GLU A 53 -5.89 0.44 4.98
CA GLU A 53 -5.81 -0.41 6.18
C GLU A 53 -7.21 -0.61 6.75
N TYR A 54 -7.49 -1.83 7.17
CA TYR A 54 -8.73 -2.21 7.85
C TYR A 54 -8.55 -3.48 8.66
N ASP A 55 -9.40 -3.60 9.68
CA ASP A 55 -9.51 -4.81 10.49
C ASP A 55 -10.72 -5.63 10.00
N PHE A 56 -10.62 -6.95 10.12
CA PHE A 56 -11.69 -7.88 9.77
C PHE A 56 -11.65 -9.11 10.68
N GLU A 57 -12.81 -9.73 10.87
CA GLU A 57 -12.95 -10.94 11.67
C GLU A 57 -13.09 -12.16 10.77
N SER A 58 -12.44 -13.26 11.15
CA SER A 58 -12.64 -14.57 10.54
C SER A 58 -12.42 -15.66 11.59
N HIS A 59 -13.31 -16.66 11.65
CA HIS A 59 -13.23 -17.75 12.63
C HIS A 59 -13.07 -17.28 14.09
N ALA A 60 -13.82 -16.25 14.49
CA ALA A 60 -13.77 -15.60 15.81
C ALA A 60 -12.39 -15.02 16.19
N ARG A 61 -11.52 -14.78 15.20
CA ARG A 61 -10.23 -14.11 15.37
C ARG A 61 -10.22 -12.79 14.60
N GLN A 62 -9.51 -11.82 15.14
CA GLN A 62 -9.35 -10.50 14.54
C GLN A 62 -8.05 -10.46 13.72
N TYR A 63 -8.13 -9.86 12.55
CA TYR A 63 -7.02 -9.69 11.63
C TYR A 63 -6.93 -8.24 11.15
N ARG A 64 -5.72 -7.81 10.82
CA ARG A 64 -5.42 -6.54 10.17
C ARG A 64 -4.92 -6.79 8.76
N ALA A 65 -5.56 -6.17 7.78
CA ALA A 65 -5.11 -6.14 6.40
C ALA A 65 -4.52 -4.78 6.06
N ARG A 66 -3.27 -4.77 5.58
CA ARG A 66 -2.60 -3.57 5.06
C ARG A 66 -2.33 -3.75 3.58
N HIS A 67 -2.87 -2.85 2.76
CA HIS A 67 -2.67 -2.82 1.33
C HIS A 67 -1.60 -1.81 0.96
N PHE A 68 -0.77 -2.17 -0.01
CA PHE A 68 0.32 -1.38 -0.56
C PHE A 68 0.28 -1.44 -2.08
N SER A 69 0.82 -0.41 -2.72
CA SER A 69 1.20 -0.49 -4.13
C SER A 69 2.56 -1.19 -4.23
N LEU A 70 2.65 -2.32 -4.92
CA LEU A 70 3.92 -2.99 -5.23
C LEU A 70 4.36 -2.64 -6.65
N GLN A 71 5.57 -2.13 -6.81
CA GLN A 71 6.19 -1.96 -8.11
C GLN A 71 6.69 -3.30 -8.64
N THR A 72 6.00 -3.82 -9.65
CA THR A 72 6.31 -5.12 -10.27
C THR A 72 7.18 -5.00 -11.51
N GLY A 73 7.30 -3.79 -12.06
CA GLY A 73 8.18 -3.48 -13.18
C GLY A 73 8.13 -2.01 -13.58
N SER A 74 8.59 -1.74 -14.79
CA SER A 74 8.46 -0.44 -15.44
C SER A 74 8.09 -0.64 -16.91
N THR A 75 7.34 0.31 -17.46
CA THR A 75 7.06 0.38 -18.90
C THR A 75 7.49 1.72 -19.43
N GLN A 76 7.85 1.79 -20.71
CA GLN A 76 8.26 3.02 -21.36
C GLN A 76 7.13 3.50 -22.25
N THR A 77 6.67 4.73 -22.03
CA THR A 77 5.72 5.41 -22.90
C THR A 77 6.45 6.51 -23.68
N SER A 78 6.02 6.78 -24.90
CA SER A 78 6.57 7.87 -25.71
C SER A 78 5.51 8.93 -25.95
N THR A 79 5.81 10.18 -25.62
CA THR A 79 4.99 11.33 -26.01
C THR A 79 5.73 12.14 -27.05
N MET A 80 5.08 12.46 -28.16
CA MET A 80 5.66 13.35 -29.18
C MET A 80 5.49 14.79 -28.74
N VAL A 81 6.58 15.51 -28.58
CA VAL A 81 6.58 16.96 -28.34
C VAL A 81 7.04 17.64 -29.63
N CYS A 82 6.21 18.51 -30.19
CA CYS A 82 6.49 19.18 -31.46
C CYS A 82 6.67 20.69 -31.26
N THR A 83 7.92 21.16 -31.25
CA THR A 83 8.29 22.60 -31.27
C THR A 83 9.77 22.80 -31.63
N PRO A 84 10.18 23.40 -32.76
CA PRO A 84 9.61 23.40 -34.13
C PRO A 84 9.83 22.06 -34.89
N THR A 85 10.52 21.10 -34.28
CA THR A 85 10.66 19.72 -34.76
C THR A 85 9.91 18.78 -33.80
N CYS A 86 9.48 17.62 -34.28
CA CYS A 86 8.82 16.61 -33.45
C CYS A 86 9.86 15.64 -32.89
N ILE A 87 9.99 15.61 -31.56
CA ILE A 87 10.95 14.75 -30.86
C ILE A 87 10.17 13.81 -29.94
N PRO A 88 10.42 12.49 -29.98
CA PRO A 88 9.84 11.56 -29.02
C PRO A 88 10.49 11.77 -27.64
N ILE A 89 9.67 12.01 -26.63
CA ILE A 89 10.08 12.00 -25.22
C ILE A 89 9.66 10.67 -24.63
N PHE A 90 10.67 9.86 -24.25
CA PHE A 90 10.46 8.59 -23.58
C PHE A 90 10.33 8.82 -22.07
N VAL A 91 9.24 8.35 -21.48
CA VAL A 91 8.98 8.43 -20.04
C VAL A 91 8.82 7.01 -19.51
N THR A 92 9.62 6.66 -18.51
CA THR A 92 9.50 5.39 -17.79
C THR A 92 8.48 5.54 -16.68
N VAL A 93 7.42 4.73 -16.70
CA VAL A 93 6.38 4.71 -15.68
C VAL A 93 6.37 3.37 -14.93
N PRO A 94 6.21 3.35 -13.60
CA PRO A 94 6.19 2.12 -12.83
C PRO A 94 4.90 1.32 -13.11
N VAL A 95 5.04 0.01 -13.22
CA VAL A 95 3.90 -0.91 -13.23
C VAL A 95 3.63 -1.30 -11.78
N LEU A 96 2.41 -1.03 -11.31
CA LEU A 96 2.00 -1.25 -9.92
C LEU A 96 0.97 -2.38 -9.81
N SER A 97 1.03 -3.16 -8.74
CA SER A 97 0.06 -4.19 -8.38
C SER A 97 -0.37 -4.01 -6.93
N GLN A 98 -1.61 -4.38 -6.59
CA GLN A 98 -2.07 -4.29 -5.21
C GLN A 98 -1.56 -5.46 -4.39
N TYR A 99 -0.84 -5.14 -3.32
CA TYR A 99 -0.20 -6.10 -2.44
C TYR A 99 -0.81 -5.98 -1.06
N VAL A 100 -1.19 -7.10 -0.45
CA VAL A 100 -1.78 -7.14 0.89
C VAL A 100 -0.90 -7.92 1.84
N VAL A 101 -0.85 -7.45 3.07
CA VAL A 101 -0.21 -8.11 4.21
C VAL A 101 -1.29 -8.32 5.26
N VAL A 102 -1.47 -9.57 5.67
CA VAL A 102 -2.48 -9.99 6.65
C VAL A 102 -1.78 -10.40 7.94
N GLN A 103 -2.20 -9.80 9.05
CA GLN A 103 -1.65 -10.05 10.38
C GLN A 103 -2.75 -10.39 11.37
N GLU A 104 -2.50 -11.34 12.26
CA GLU A 104 -3.41 -11.72 13.35
C GLU A 104 -3.28 -10.73 14.52
N GLN A 105 -4.40 -10.23 15.03
CA GLN A 105 -4.44 -9.37 16.21
C GLN A 105 -4.58 -10.17 17.51
N PRO A 106 -4.10 -9.65 18.66
CA PRO A 106 -3.42 -8.37 18.85
C PRO A 106 -1.90 -8.42 18.61
N SER A 107 -1.32 -9.60 18.43
CA SER A 107 0.14 -9.79 18.32
C SER A 107 0.75 -9.27 17.03
N LEU A 108 -0.07 -8.95 16.04
CA LEU A 108 0.31 -8.58 14.68
C LEU A 108 1.18 -9.64 13.99
N LYS A 109 1.05 -10.91 14.42
CA LYS A 109 1.78 -12.02 13.82
C LYS A 109 1.41 -12.14 12.33
N LEU A 110 2.41 -12.27 11.47
CA LEU A 110 2.19 -12.47 10.03
C LEU A 110 1.39 -13.75 9.78
N LEU A 111 0.30 -13.62 9.03
CA LEU A 111 -0.46 -14.75 8.52
C LEU A 111 -0.10 -15.03 7.06
N GLY A 112 -0.04 -13.99 6.22
CA GLY A 112 0.27 -14.12 4.80
C GLY A 112 0.49 -12.78 4.12
N TRP A 113 1.18 -12.78 2.98
CA TRP A 113 1.45 -11.59 2.17
C TRP A 113 1.47 -11.95 0.68
N GLY A 114 0.93 -11.09 -0.17
CA GLY A 114 0.75 -11.39 -1.59
C GLY A 114 -0.29 -10.49 -2.24
N THR A 115 -0.56 -10.72 -3.52
CA THR A 115 -1.81 -10.26 -4.15
C THR A 115 -3.00 -11.07 -3.64
N ILE A 116 -4.21 -10.55 -3.76
CA ILE A 116 -5.43 -11.28 -3.37
C ILE A 116 -5.55 -12.59 -4.17
N GLU A 117 -5.16 -12.58 -5.44
CA GLU A 117 -5.15 -13.74 -6.33
C GLU A 117 -4.14 -14.81 -5.88
N GLU A 118 -2.93 -14.39 -5.47
CA GLU A 118 -1.91 -15.30 -4.95
C GLU A 118 -2.35 -15.92 -3.61
N LEU A 119 -2.83 -15.11 -2.67
CA LEU A 119 -3.30 -15.59 -1.38
C LEU A 119 -4.52 -16.52 -1.50
N SER A 120 -5.39 -16.28 -2.49
CA SER A 120 -6.53 -17.17 -2.79
C SER A 120 -6.11 -18.57 -3.25
N LYS A 121 -4.87 -18.71 -3.75
CA LYS A 121 -4.29 -19.97 -4.22
C LYS A 121 -3.20 -20.48 -3.28
N SER A 122 -3.11 -19.91 -2.07
CA SER A 122 -2.13 -20.30 -1.08
C SER A 122 -2.32 -21.78 -0.70
N PRO A 123 -1.24 -22.57 -0.65
CA PRO A 123 -1.29 -23.94 -0.11
C PRO A 123 -1.38 -23.96 1.43
N ASP A 124 -1.24 -22.82 2.10
CA ASP A 124 -1.44 -22.71 3.55
C ASP A 124 -2.94 -22.55 3.85
N ASP A 125 -3.54 -23.58 4.43
CA ASP A 125 -4.95 -23.62 4.84
C ASP A 125 -5.33 -22.45 5.77
N ARG A 126 -4.40 -21.98 6.60
CA ARG A 126 -4.66 -20.84 7.51
C ARG A 126 -4.85 -19.55 6.74
N VAL A 127 -4.12 -19.36 5.64
CA VAL A 127 -4.30 -18.22 4.74
C VAL A 127 -5.57 -18.42 3.91
N ALA A 128 -5.73 -19.59 3.29
CA ALA A 128 -6.86 -19.87 2.41
C ALA A 128 -8.22 -19.73 3.13
N SER A 129 -8.29 -20.19 4.39
CA SER A 129 -9.51 -20.14 5.21
C SER A 129 -10.02 -18.74 5.56
N VAL A 130 -9.16 -17.71 5.54
CA VAL A 130 -9.56 -16.32 5.83
C VAL A 130 -9.85 -15.50 4.56
N MET A 131 -9.54 -16.04 3.37
CA MET A 131 -9.68 -15.32 2.11
C MET A 131 -11.10 -14.87 1.76
N PRO A 132 -12.17 -15.65 2.01
CA PRO A 132 -13.53 -15.19 1.75
C PRO A 132 -13.89 -13.93 2.54
N ASP A 133 -13.53 -13.90 3.83
CA ASP A 133 -13.81 -12.76 4.72
C ASP A 133 -12.92 -11.56 4.38
N LEU A 134 -11.64 -11.80 4.05
CA LEU A 134 -10.72 -10.75 3.59
C LEU A 134 -11.26 -10.06 2.33
N LYS A 135 -11.71 -10.82 1.33
CA LYS A 135 -12.27 -10.27 0.08
C LYS A 135 -13.54 -9.45 0.35
N LYS A 136 -14.44 -9.98 1.17
CA LYS A 136 -15.67 -9.27 1.56
C LYS A 136 -15.35 -7.94 2.28
N ALA A 137 -14.42 -7.98 3.23
CA ALA A 137 -13.98 -6.78 3.95
C ALA A 137 -13.30 -5.77 3.01
N TRP A 138 -12.52 -6.26 2.04
CA TRP A 138 -11.91 -5.41 1.02
C TRP A 138 -12.94 -4.67 0.16
N GLU A 139 -13.94 -5.38 -0.36
CA GLU A 139 -15.01 -4.79 -1.13
C GLU A 139 -15.78 -3.71 -0.34
N GLN A 140 -16.04 -3.98 0.94
CA GLN A 140 -16.67 -3.01 1.84
C GLN A 140 -15.79 -1.77 2.06
N LYS A 141 -14.49 -1.97 2.27
CA LYS A 141 -13.54 -0.86 2.45
C LYS A 141 -13.45 0.01 1.19
N MET A 142 -13.49 -0.59 0.00
CA MET A 142 -13.40 0.16 -1.25
C MET A 142 -14.69 0.88 -1.63
N ARG A 143 -15.85 0.44 -1.12
CA ARG A 143 -17.13 1.16 -1.29
C ARG A 143 -17.26 2.41 -0.41
N THR A 144 -16.45 2.51 0.64
CA THR A 144 -16.50 3.60 1.64
C THR A 144 -15.39 4.64 1.44
N LYS A 145 -14.60 4.51 0.38
CA LYS A 145 -13.51 5.41 -0.02
C LYS A 145 -13.96 6.36 -1.11
#